data_AF-A0A497M5Q9-F1
#
_entry.id   AF-A0A497M5Q9-F1
#
_cell.length_a   1.000
_cell.length_b   1.000
_cell.length_c   1.000
_cell.angle_alpha   90.00
_cell.angle_beta   90.00
_cell.angle_gamma   90.00
#
_symmetry.space_group_name_H-M   'P 1'
#
loop_
_entity.id
_entity.type
_entity.pdbx_description
1 polymer ?
#
loop_
_entity_poly.entity_id
_entity_poly.type
_entity_poly.pdbx_seq_one_letter_code
_entity_poly.pdbx_strand_id
1 'polypeptide(L)'
;MKDFVIKDFDRFLEIADTINTPFKFVELKDSDVGKNFVLLQAKVWMRTAYLTYEKDVPKNKLSENVQVLKRHGFTEAEIRETAFPVR
;
A
#
# COMPACT_ATOMS: atom_id res chain seq x y z
N MET A 1 0.55 -10.43 -13.10
CA MET A 1 1.30 -9.16 -12.97
C MET A 1 2.41 -9.40 -11.95
N LYS A 2 3.60 -8.79 -12.11
CA LYS A 2 4.72 -9.00 -11.16
C LYS A 2 4.56 -8.06 -9.96
N ASP A 3 5.09 -8.46 -8.81
CA ASP A 3 5.07 -7.65 -7.59
C ASP A 3 6.48 -7.61 -6.98
N PHE A 4 7.00 -6.40 -6.76
CA PHE A 4 8.30 -6.16 -6.15
C PHE A 4 8.09 -5.69 -4.72
N VAL A 5 8.41 -6.56 -3.76
CA VAL A 5 8.22 -6.26 -2.34
C VAL A 5 9.49 -5.68 -1.75
N ILE A 6 9.46 -4.39 -1.38
CA ILE A 6 10.55 -3.71 -0.68
C ILE A 6 10.26 -3.78 0.82
N LYS A 7 11.20 -4.33 1.59
CA LYS A 7 11.04 -4.51 3.05
C LYS A 7 11.49 -3.30 3.87
N ASP A 8 12.38 -2.48 3.29
CA ASP A 8 12.84 -1.23 3.89
C ASP A 8 11.90 -0.08 3.52
N PHE A 9 11.39 0.65 4.52
CA PHE A 9 10.36 1.66 4.31
C PHE A 9 10.92 2.92 3.65
N ASP A 10 12.08 3.40 4.10
CA ASP A 10 12.68 4.62 3.56
C ASP A 10 13.10 4.40 2.12
N ARG A 11 13.71 3.24 1.82
CA ARG A 11 14.05 2.86 0.45
C ARG A 11 12.82 2.71 -0.45
N PHE A 12 11.71 2.21 0.10
CA PHE A 12 10.46 2.15 -0.63
C PHE A 12 9.96 3.55 -1.00
N LEU A 13 9.95 4.49 -0.05
CA LEU A 13 9.52 5.87 -0.29
C LEU A 13 10.42 6.57 -1.32
N GLU A 14 11.74 6.42 -1.20
CA GLU A 14 12.69 6.95 -2.17
C GLU A 14 12.36 6.50 -3.60
N ILE A 15 12.15 5.19 -3.81
CA ILE A 15 11.83 4.65 -5.13
C ILE A 15 10.43 5.13 -5.56
N ALA A 16 9.44 5.07 -4.67
CA ALA A 16 8.07 5.48 -4.94
C ALA A 16 7.98 6.95 -5.42
N ASP A 17 8.80 7.84 -4.88
CA ASP A 17 8.84 9.25 -5.28
C ASP A 17 9.46 9.48 -6.65
N THR A 18 10.34 8.58 -7.11
CA THR A 18 10.90 8.64 -8.47
C THR A 18 9.94 8.14 -9.55
N ILE A 19 8.91 7.36 -9.18
CA ILE A 19 7.95 6.79 -10.13
C ILE A 19 6.86 7.82 -10.43
N ASN A 20 6.85 8.33 -11.66
CA ASN A 20 5.78 9.20 -12.14
C ASN A 20 4.52 8.39 -12.49
N THR A 21 3.68 8.16 -11.49
CA THR A 21 2.37 7.48 -11.64
C THR A 21 1.31 8.20 -10.81
N PRO A 22 0.08 8.35 -11.32
CA PRO A 22 -1.03 8.87 -10.52
C PRO A 22 -1.61 7.81 -9.56
N PHE A 23 -1.13 6.57 -9.61
CA PHE A 23 -1.69 5.44 -8.88
C PHE A 23 -0.73 4.95 -7.79
N LYS A 24 -0.72 5.68 -6.67
CA LYS A 24 -0.11 5.28 -5.40
C LYS A 24 -1.22 5.07 -4.38
N PHE A 25 -1.32 3.88 -3.81
CA PHE A 25 -2.43 3.54 -2.93
C PHE A 25 -1.99 2.79 -1.68
N VAL A 26 -2.75 3.04 -0.60
CA VAL A 26 -2.61 2.34 0.68
C VAL A 26 -3.84 1.48 0.89
N GLU A 27 -3.59 0.23 1.23
CA GLU A 27 -4.59 -0.79 1.54
C GLU A 27 -4.30 -1.30 2.96
N LEU A 28 -5.35 -1.36 3.78
CA LEU A 28 -5.28 -1.85 5.16
C LEU A 28 -6.01 -3.19 5.23
N LYS A 29 -5.35 -4.20 5.77
CA LYS A 29 -5.91 -5.55 5.95
C LYS A 29 -5.77 -6.01 7.39
N ASP A 30 -6.59 -6.99 7.75
CA ASP A 30 -6.40 -7.71 9.00
C ASP A 30 -5.03 -8.39 9.00
N SER A 31 -4.31 -8.28 10.12
CA SER A 31 -2.98 -8.87 10.31
C SER A 31 -3.10 -10.29 10.86
N ASP A 32 -2.33 -11.21 10.30
CA ASP A 32 -2.22 -12.59 10.79
C ASP A 32 -1.41 -12.70 12.09
N VAL A 33 -0.70 -11.64 12.49
CA VAL A 33 0.16 -11.59 13.69
C VAL A 33 -0.65 -11.37 14.97
N GLY A 34 -1.86 -10.81 14.86
CA GLY A 34 -2.82 -10.73 15.96
C GLY A 34 -3.73 -9.51 15.92
N LYS A 35 -4.76 -9.50 16.79
CA LYS A 35 -5.85 -8.51 16.80
C LYS A 35 -5.41 -7.05 17.02
N ASN A 36 -4.20 -6.81 17.51
CA ASN A 36 -3.65 -5.48 17.80
C ASN A 36 -2.81 -4.91 16.64
N PHE A 37 -2.66 -5.68 15.56
CA PHE A 37 -1.90 -5.29 14.38
C PHE A 37 -2.83 -5.13 13.18
N VAL A 38 -2.40 -4.33 12.22
CA VAL A 38 -3.02 -4.15 10.91
C VAL A 38 -1.91 -4.32 9.88
N LEU A 39 -2.19 -5.10 8.84
CA LEU A 39 -1.29 -5.22 7.71
C LEU A 39 -1.46 -3.98 6.84
N LEU A 40 -0.46 -3.11 6.86
CA LEU A 40 -0.38 -1.94 6.01
C LEU A 40 0.32 -2.33 4.71
N GLN A 41 -0.38 -2.20 3.58
CA GLN A 41 0.19 -2.37 2.26
C GLN A 41 0.20 -1.04 1.50
N ALA A 42 1.38 -0.55 1.13
CA ALA A 42 1.53 0.60 0.24
C ALA A 42 1.97 0.10 -1.13
N LYS A 43 1.24 0.47 -2.17
CA LYS A 43 1.42 -0.05 -3.53
C LYS A 43 1.54 1.09 -4.52
N VAL A 44 2.50 0.97 -5.43
CA VAL A 44 2.71 1.91 -6.54
C VAL A 44 2.54 1.14 -7.83
N TRP A 45 1.60 1.58 -8.66
CA TRP A 45 1.40 0.96 -9.96
C TRP A 45 2.49 1.36 -10.94
N MET A 46 3.20 0.37 -11.47
CA MET A 46 4.08 0.49 -12.60
C MET A 46 3.46 -0.20 -13.82
N ARG A 47 3.85 0.20 -15.04
CA ARG A 47 3.26 -0.28 -16.31
C ARG A 47 3.02 -1.80 -16.38
N THR A 48 3.89 -2.62 -15.80
CA THR A 48 3.82 -4.10 -15.85
C THR A 48 3.88 -4.80 -14.49
N ALA A 49 3.95 -4.03 -13.40
CA ALA A 49 4.20 -4.55 -12.06
C ALA A 49 3.69 -3.61 -10.96
N TYR A 50 3.61 -4.11 -9.73
CA TYR A 50 3.50 -3.28 -8.54
C TYR A 50 4.83 -3.19 -7.81
N LEU A 51 5.10 -2.02 -7.23
CA LEU A 51 6.08 -1.88 -6.15
C LEU A 51 5.30 -1.83 -4.85
N THR A 52 5.57 -2.77 -3.96
CA THR A 52 4.79 -2.95 -2.74
C THR A 52 5.69 -2.86 -1.52
N TYR A 53 5.22 -2.13 -0.52
CA TYR A 53 5.69 -2.22 0.86
C TYR A 53 4.59 -2.86 1.69
N GLU A 54 4.96 -3.81 2.54
CA GLU A 54 4.03 -4.48 3.45
C GLU A 54 4.65 -4.63 4.82
N LYS A 55 3.87 -4.32 5.85
CA LYS A 55 4.29 -4.48 7.25
C LYS A 55 3.09 -4.61 8.17
N ASP A 56 3.22 -5.50 9.15
CA ASP A 56 2.33 -5.53 10.30
C ASP A 56 2.64 -4.36 11.22
N VAL A 57 1.71 -3.43 11.31
CA VAL A 57 1.84 -2.21 12.11
C VAL A 57 0.91 -2.30 13.31
N PRO A 58 1.42 -2.06 14.54
CA PRO A 58 0.57 -1.89 15.71
C PRO A 58 -0.49 -0.81 15.47
N LYS A 59 -1.74 -1.05 15.87
CA LYS A 59 -2.86 -0.09 15.69
C LYS A 59 -2.57 1.31 16.22
N ASN A 60 -1.80 1.43 17.30
CA ASN A 60 -1.40 2.73 17.87
C ASN A 60 -0.38 3.51 17.01
N LYS A 61 0.37 2.85 16.12
CA LYS A 61 1.34 3.46 15.19
C LYS A 61 0.83 3.56 13.75
N LEU A 62 -0.36 3.04 13.48
CA LEU A 62 -0.93 3.01 12.13
C LEU A 62 -1.13 4.41 11.55
N SER A 63 -1.67 5.32 12.36
CA SER A 63 -1.96 6.70 11.93
C SER A 63 -0.70 7.44 11.45
N GLU A 64 0.42 7.26 12.14
CA GLU A 64 1.71 7.87 11.78
C GLU A 64 2.20 7.37 10.41
N ASN A 65 2.22 6.06 10.20
CA ASN A 65 2.68 5.45 8.93
C ASN A 65 1.79 5.86 7.75
N VAL A 66 0.47 5.87 7.94
CA VAL A 66 -0.48 6.30 6.90
C VAL A 66 -0.30 7.78 6.58
N GLN A 67 -0.05 8.64 7.57
CA GLN A 67 0.20 10.06 7.33
C GLN A 67 1.48 10.30 6.54
N VAL A 68 2.55 9.56 6.82
CA VAL A 68 3.79 9.63 6.02
C VAL A 68 3.46 9.26 4.57
N LEU A 69 2.83 8.12 4.33
CA LEU A 69 2.44 7.69 2.98
C LEU A 69 1.57 8.73 2.25
N LYS A 70 0.61 9.34 2.92
CA LYS A 70 -0.21 10.42 2.35
C LYS A 70 0.62 11.64 1.91
N ARG A 71 1.67 12.00 2.67
CA ARG A 71 2.60 13.09 2.28
C ARG A 71 3.39 12.75 1.01
N HIS A 72 3.65 11.47 0.75
CA HIS A 72 4.29 10.96 -0.47
C HIS A 72 3.29 10.69 -1.62
N GLY A 73 2.06 11.19 -1.51
CA GLY A 73 1.05 11.13 -2.57
C GLY A 73 0.26 9.82 -2.63
N PHE A 74 0.33 8.98 -1.61
CA PHE A 74 -0.51 7.79 -1.54
C PHE A 74 -1.94 8.13 -1.11
N THR A 75 -2.91 7.48 -1.73
CA THR A 75 -4.34 7.61 -1.38
C THR A 75 -4.87 6.31 -0.79
N GLU A 76 -5.75 6.38 0.21
CA GLU A 76 -6.41 5.17 0.72
C GLU A 76 -7.34 4.61 -0.36
N ALA A 77 -7.21 3.31 -0.64
CA ALA A 77 -8.01 2.63 -1.64
C ALA A 77 -8.51 1.28 -1.09
N GLU A 78 -9.74 0.94 -1.49
CA GLU A 78 -10.35 -0.37 -1.27
C GLU A 78 -10.59 -1.01 -2.64
N ILE A 79 -10.11 -2.23 -2.85
CA ILE A 79 -10.41 -2.98 -4.07
C ILE A 79 -11.83 -3.52 -3.93
N ARG A 80 -12.75 -2.99 -4.75
CA ARG A 80 -14.11 -3.51 -4.87
C ARG A 80 -14.26 -4.22 -6.21
N GLU A 81 -14.68 -5.48 -6.18
CA GLU A 81 -15.11 -6.16 -7.39
C GLU A 81 -16.40 -5.50 -7.89
N THR A 82 -16.32 -4.85 -9.05
CA THR A 82 -17.53 -4.36 -9.72
C THR A 82 -18.18 -5.57 -10.35
N ALA A 83 -19.32 -6.02 -9.81
CA ALA A 83 -20.09 -7.09 -10.43
C ALA A 83 -20.45 -6.64 -11.86
N PHE A 84 -19.89 -7.32 -12.86
CA PHE A 84 -20.28 -7.09 -14.25
C PHE A 84 -21.73 -7.55 -14.41
N PRO A 85 -22.68 -6.70 -14.84
CA PRO A 85 -23.98 -7.19 -15.24
C PRO A 85 -23.79 -8.04 -16.49
N VAL A 86 -23.87 -9.36 -16.32
CA VAL A 86 -23.98 -10.30 -17.44
C VAL A 86 -25.31 -9.97 -18.12
N ARG A 87 -25.26 -9.51 -19.38
CA ARG A 87 -26.43 -9.40 -20.25
C ARG A 87 -26.74 -10.74 -20.87
#